data_AF-A0A1V3SK52-F1
#
_entry.id   AF-A0A1V3SK52-F1
#
_cell.length_a   1.000
_cell.length_b   1.000
_cell.length_c   1.000
_cell.angle_alpha   90.00
_cell.angle_beta   90.00
_cell.angle_gamma   90.00
#
_symmetry.space_group_name_H-M   'P 1'
#
loop_
_entity.id
_entity.type
_entity.pdbx_description
1 polymer ?
#
loop_
_entity_poly.entity_id
_entity_poly.type
_entity_poly.pdbx_seq_one_letter_code
_entity_poly.pdbx_strand_id
1 'polypeptide(L)'
;MMLDWQGAWTSVIHHPLFGIGITLGAYQLVLAAFEKTRWVFLQPVLMSMVLLIVVLVGCGIDYAEYRKSTEILSILLGPATVALAVPLYLNLRRIRQLFWPIFTTLVIAGVFATGSAVVLGWTFGAEHMILMTMAPKSVTSPIAMLVAEQIGGVAAMAAVFVLITGVLGAILGPSILTRLGVHSPEARGMALGLAAHAVGTSVALQESEETGAFAALAMSLMGVATAVLLPLVVSMTV
;
A
#
# COMPACT_ATOMS: atom_id res chain seq x y z
N MET A 1 -17.27 46.27 -11.96
CA MET A 1 -16.19 45.26 -11.92
C MET A 1 -16.87 43.91 -11.71
N MET A 2 -17.25 43.24 -12.81
CA MET A 2 -17.83 41.89 -12.72
C MET A 2 -16.68 40.95 -12.40
N LEU A 3 -16.73 40.30 -11.23
CA LEU A 3 -15.82 39.20 -10.91
C LEU A 3 -15.99 38.13 -11.99
N ASP A 4 -14.95 37.91 -12.77
CA ASP A 4 -14.89 36.81 -13.72
C ASP A 4 -14.74 35.50 -12.94
N TRP A 5 -15.89 35.00 -12.48
CA TRP A 5 -15.99 33.80 -11.66
C TRP A 5 -15.52 32.56 -12.43
N GLN A 6 -15.63 32.57 -13.75
CA GLN A 6 -15.14 31.49 -14.63
C GLN A 6 -13.61 31.52 -14.74
N GLY A 7 -13.01 32.70 -14.89
CA GLY A 7 -11.56 32.90 -14.84
C GLY A 7 -10.96 32.54 -13.48
N ALA A 8 -11.63 32.89 -12.39
CA ALA A 8 -11.20 32.52 -11.04
C ALA A 8 -11.27 31.00 -10.80
N TRP A 9 -12.36 30.36 -11.25
CA TRP A 9 -12.55 28.91 -11.13
C TRP A 9 -11.50 28.10 -11.90
N THR A 10 -11.24 28.47 -13.15
CA THR A 10 -10.20 27.84 -13.98
C THR A 10 -8.80 28.06 -13.41
N SER A 11 -8.52 29.25 -12.88
CA SER A 11 -7.24 29.55 -12.22
C SER A 11 -6.99 28.69 -10.99
N VAL A 12 -8.03 28.35 -10.23
CA VAL A 12 -7.93 27.49 -9.05
C VAL A 12 -7.73 26.02 -9.45
N ILE A 13 -8.49 25.53 -10.44
CA ILE A 13 -8.42 24.14 -10.89
C ILE A 13 -7.05 23.79 -11.47
N HIS A 14 -6.49 24.67 -12.29
CA HIS A 14 -5.19 24.47 -12.92
C HIS A 14 -4.02 24.94 -12.03
N HIS A 15 -4.29 25.33 -10.79
CA HIS A 15 -3.23 25.74 -9.87
C HIS A 15 -2.37 24.52 -9.47
N PRO A 16 -1.03 24.64 -9.40
CA PRO A 16 -0.14 23.53 -9.06
C PRO A 16 -0.46 22.83 -7.73
N LEU A 17 -1.05 23.56 -6.78
CA LEU A 17 -1.42 23.04 -5.46
C LEU A 17 -2.80 22.38 -5.42
N PHE A 18 -3.62 22.51 -6.48
CA PHE A 18 -4.97 21.97 -6.49
C PHE A 18 -4.97 20.46 -6.28
N GLY A 19 -4.17 19.72 -7.05
CA GLY A 19 -4.02 18.27 -6.94
C GLY A 19 -3.66 17.80 -5.52
N ILE A 20 -2.71 18.48 -4.87
CA ILE A 20 -2.31 18.17 -3.49
C ILE A 20 -3.46 18.45 -2.52
N GLY A 21 -4.09 19.62 -2.66
CA GLY A 21 -5.20 20.06 -1.82
C GLY A 21 -6.39 19.10 -1.88
N ILE A 22 -6.81 18.69 -3.08
CA ILE A 22 -7.91 17.72 -3.24
C ILE A 22 -7.52 16.34 -2.72
N THR A 23 -6.26 15.91 -2.88
CA THR A 23 -5.78 14.60 -2.42
C THR A 23 -5.85 14.51 -0.90
N LEU A 24 -5.27 15.50 -0.22
CA LEU A 24 -5.29 15.58 1.24
C LEU A 24 -6.71 15.81 1.77
N GLY A 25 -7.48 16.68 1.12
CA GLY A 25 -8.87 16.98 1.50
C GLY A 25 -9.78 15.77 1.37
N ALA A 26 -9.72 15.05 0.25
CA ALA A 26 -10.50 13.83 0.04
C ALA A 26 -10.13 12.76 1.07
N TYR A 27 -8.83 12.53 1.33
CA TYR A 27 -8.40 11.57 2.33
C TYR A 27 -8.88 11.95 3.73
N GLN A 28 -8.72 13.21 4.15
CA GLN A 28 -9.15 13.69 5.47
C GLN A 28 -10.67 13.60 5.66
N LEU A 29 -11.46 13.96 4.64
CA LEU A 29 -12.92 13.87 4.70
C LEU A 29 -13.39 12.42 4.89
N VAL A 30 -12.83 11.51 4.10
CA VAL A 30 -13.16 10.09 4.20
C VAL A 30 -12.67 9.51 5.52
N LEU A 31 -11.47 9.88 5.97
CA LEU A 31 -10.93 9.44 7.25
C LEU A 31 -11.81 9.88 8.42
N ALA A 32 -12.24 11.14 8.45
CA ALA A 32 -13.15 11.65 9.48
C ALA A 32 -14.51 10.91 9.47
N ALA A 33 -15.04 10.60 8.28
CA ALA A 33 -16.24 9.79 8.15
C ALA A 33 -16.03 8.35 8.62
N PHE A 34 -14.86 7.76 8.33
CA PHE A 34 -14.48 6.42 8.76
C PHE A 34 -14.31 6.35 10.27
N GLU A 35 -13.68 7.32 10.91
CA GLU A 35 -13.51 7.33 12.36
C GLU A 35 -14.84 7.42 13.11
N LYS A 36 -15.81 8.15 12.56
CA LYS A 36 -17.16 8.29 13.14
C LYS A 36 -18.03 7.05 12.95
N THR A 37 -17.92 6.37 11.82
CA THR A 37 -18.80 5.24 11.47
C THR A 37 -18.17 3.88 11.73
N ARG A 38 -16.83 3.78 11.71
CA ARG A 38 -16.01 2.55 11.73
C ARG A 38 -16.48 1.50 10.72
N TRP A 39 -17.10 1.94 9.63
CA TRP A 39 -17.70 1.05 8.66
C TRP A 39 -16.64 0.47 7.74
N VAL A 40 -16.57 -0.85 7.63
CA VAL A 40 -15.47 -1.58 6.98
C VAL A 40 -15.32 -1.23 5.49
N PHE A 41 -16.42 -0.94 4.80
CA PHE A 41 -16.40 -0.51 3.39
C PHE A 41 -15.93 0.95 3.21
N LEU A 42 -15.94 1.74 4.28
CA LEU A 42 -15.50 3.13 4.26
C LEU A 42 -13.99 3.25 4.47
N GLN A 43 -13.23 2.28 3.96
CA GLN A 43 -11.78 2.27 4.10
C GLN A 43 -11.19 3.56 3.50
N PRO A 44 -10.41 4.33 4.28
CA PRO A 44 -9.97 5.67 3.88
C PRO A 44 -9.33 5.74 2.51
N VAL A 45 -8.40 4.83 2.22
CA VAL A 45 -7.64 4.81 0.96
C VAL A 45 -8.54 4.55 -0.26
N LEU A 46 -9.44 3.58 -0.17
CA LEU A 46 -10.30 3.19 -1.29
C LEU A 46 -11.31 4.29 -1.59
N MET A 47 -12.01 4.78 -0.56
CA MET A 47 -13.04 5.79 -0.71
C MET A 47 -12.45 7.16 -1.09
N SER A 48 -11.24 7.51 -0.62
CA SER A 48 -10.55 8.73 -1.07
C SER A 48 -10.19 8.65 -2.55
N MET A 49 -9.76 7.49 -3.05
CA MET A 49 -9.47 7.29 -4.46
C MET A 49 -10.73 7.43 -5.33
N VAL A 50 -11.85 6.81 -4.93
CA VAL A 50 -13.13 6.95 -5.64
C VAL A 50 -13.58 8.41 -5.67
N LEU A 51 -13.52 9.10 -4.52
CA LEU A 51 -13.86 10.52 -4.43
C LEU A 51 -12.96 11.38 -5.33
N LEU A 52 -11.65 11.12 -5.36
CA LEU A 52 -10.72 11.83 -6.24
C LEU A 52 -11.04 11.62 -7.71
N ILE A 53 -11.31 10.38 -8.13
CA ILE A 53 -11.68 10.08 -9.52
C ILE A 53 -12.93 10.87 -9.92
N VAL A 54 -13.95 10.90 -9.06
CA VAL A 54 -15.19 11.67 -9.31
C VAL A 54 -14.90 13.17 -9.45
N VAL A 55 -14.06 13.73 -8.57
CA VAL A 55 -13.67 15.15 -8.62
C VAL A 55 -12.88 15.47 -9.89
N LEU A 56 -11.87 14.65 -10.23
CA LEU A 56 -11.03 14.88 -11.41
C LEU A 56 -11.83 14.81 -12.70
N VAL A 57 -12.68 13.78 -12.85
CA VAL A 57 -13.57 13.63 -14.01
C VAL A 57 -14.58 14.78 -14.07
N GLY A 58 -15.14 15.20 -12.93
CA GLY A 58 -16.07 16.33 -12.85
C GLY A 58 -15.43 17.68 -13.19
N CYS A 59 -14.14 17.86 -12.88
CA CYS A 59 -13.36 19.06 -13.22
C CYS A 59 -12.71 19.00 -14.61
N GLY A 60 -12.78 17.86 -15.31
CA GLY A 60 -12.13 17.67 -16.61
C GLY A 60 -10.60 17.64 -16.56
N ILE A 61 -10.01 17.33 -15.41
CA ILE A 61 -8.56 17.27 -15.21
C ILE A 61 -8.05 15.90 -15.65
N ASP A 62 -7.08 15.88 -16.56
CA ASP A 62 -6.47 14.63 -17.00
C ASP A 62 -5.46 14.08 -15.96
N TYR A 63 -5.10 12.80 -16.11
CA TYR A 63 -4.16 12.16 -15.19
C TYR A 63 -2.75 12.78 -15.23
N ALA A 64 -2.31 13.29 -16.38
CA ALA A 64 -0.96 13.84 -16.53
C ALA A 64 -0.83 15.17 -15.75
N GLU A 65 -1.85 16.02 -15.84
CA GLU A 65 -1.97 17.26 -15.08
C GLU A 65 -2.09 16.98 -13.58
N TYR A 66 -2.92 16.02 -13.17
CA TYR A 66 -3.03 15.60 -11.78
C TYR A 66 -1.70 15.05 -11.23
N ARG A 67 -1.00 14.21 -12.02
CA ARG A 67 0.31 13.66 -11.63
C ARG A 67 1.35 14.76 -11.46
N LYS A 68 1.34 15.77 -12.34
CA LYS A 68 2.24 16.91 -12.25
C LYS A 68 1.97 17.76 -11.00
N SER A 69 0.70 18.04 -10.70
CA SER A 69 0.33 18.80 -9.49
C SER A 69 0.64 18.04 -8.19
N THR A 70 0.66 16.70 -8.22
CA THR A 70 0.96 15.85 -7.04
C THR A 70 2.41 15.35 -6.98
N GLU A 71 3.31 15.89 -7.81
CA GLU A 71 4.73 15.47 -7.86
C GLU A 71 5.42 15.58 -6.50
N ILE A 72 5.12 16.61 -5.72
CA ILE A 72 5.64 16.79 -4.36
C ILE A 72 5.30 15.59 -3.46
N LEU A 73 4.08 15.06 -3.54
CA LEU A 73 3.68 13.89 -2.77
C LEU A 73 4.46 12.65 -3.21
N SER A 74 4.76 12.54 -4.50
CA SER A 74 5.59 11.45 -5.04
C SER A 74 7.04 11.54 -4.54
N ILE A 75 7.61 12.74 -4.45
CA ILE A 75 8.96 12.96 -3.88
C ILE A 75 9.00 12.52 -2.40
N LEU A 76 7.94 12.82 -1.64
CA LEU A 76 7.84 12.42 -0.22
C LEU A 76 7.77 10.89 -0.01
N LEU A 77 7.49 10.10 -1.06
CA LEU A 77 7.53 8.64 -0.97
C LEU A 77 8.95 8.13 -0.66
N GLY A 78 9.99 8.81 -1.13
CA GLY A 78 11.39 8.45 -0.84
C GLY A 78 11.70 8.51 0.67
N PRO A 79 11.58 9.70 1.31
CA PRO A 79 11.72 9.83 2.76
C PRO A 79 10.79 8.93 3.56
N ALA A 80 9.53 8.74 3.11
CA ALA A 80 8.60 7.82 3.77
C ALA A 80 9.08 6.36 3.72
N THR A 81 9.67 5.94 2.60
CA THR A 81 10.27 4.60 2.45
C THR A 81 11.48 4.43 3.36
N VAL A 82 12.33 5.45 3.50
CA VAL A 82 13.47 5.44 4.45
C VAL A 82 12.96 5.40 5.89
N ALA A 83 11.88 6.12 6.21
CA ALA A 83 11.28 6.13 7.54
C ALA A 83 10.73 4.75 7.97
N LEU A 84 10.51 3.81 7.05
CA LEU A 84 10.19 2.41 7.37
C LEU A 84 11.31 1.70 8.15
N ALA A 85 12.53 2.24 8.15
CA ALA A 85 13.62 1.77 9.02
C ALA A 85 13.36 2.06 10.50
N VAL A 86 12.56 3.08 10.84
CA VAL A 86 12.25 3.46 12.22
C VAL A 86 11.53 2.34 12.99
N PRO A 87 10.39 1.77 12.52
CA PRO A 87 9.75 0.67 13.24
C PRO A 87 10.66 -0.57 13.35
N LEU A 88 11.54 -0.80 12.37
CA LEU A 88 12.52 -1.88 12.42
C LEU A 88 13.56 -1.65 13.53
N TYR A 89 14.10 -0.43 13.61
CA TYR A 89 15.06 -0.01 14.63
C TYR A 89 14.46 -0.08 16.05
N LEU A 90 13.26 0.48 16.23
CA LEU A 90 12.58 0.51 17.53
C LEU A 90 12.28 -0.90 18.06
N ASN A 91 12.03 -1.86 17.17
CA ASN A 91 11.70 -3.23 17.53
C ASN A 91 12.87 -4.22 17.45
N LEU A 92 14.12 -3.77 17.27
CA LEU A 92 15.31 -4.64 17.15
C LEU A 92 15.46 -5.65 18.29
N ARG A 93 15.15 -5.25 19.53
CA ARG A 93 15.20 -6.15 20.69
C ARG A 93 14.21 -7.31 20.54
N ARG A 94 12.98 -7.02 20.12
CA ARG A 94 11.93 -8.03 19.91
C ARG A 94 12.24 -8.90 18.69
N ILE A 95 12.79 -8.33 17.61
CA ILE A 95 13.31 -9.09 16.46
C ILE A 95 14.34 -10.12 16.92
N ARG A 96 15.29 -9.73 17.78
CA ARG A 96 16.31 -10.66 18.27
C ARG A 96 15.74 -11.76 19.17
N GLN A 97 14.74 -11.44 19.99
CA GLN A 97 14.08 -12.43 20.87
C GLN A 97 13.21 -13.41 20.10
N LEU A 98 12.53 -12.95 19.06
CA LEU A 98 11.59 -13.74 18.23
C LEU A 98 12.15 -13.99 16.83
N PHE A 99 13.48 -14.07 16.70
CA PHE A 99 14.15 -14.11 15.40
C PHE A 99 13.63 -15.27 14.53
N TRP A 100 13.62 -16.49 15.09
CA TRP A 100 13.17 -17.66 14.36
C TRP A 100 11.71 -17.58 13.92
N PRO A 101 10.72 -17.31 14.81
CA PRO A 101 9.33 -17.12 14.40
C PRO A 101 9.14 -16.04 13.33
N ILE A 102 9.80 -14.89 13.49
CA ILE A 102 9.68 -13.77 12.54
C ILE A 102 10.26 -14.16 11.19
N PHE A 103 11.47 -14.73 11.18
CA PHE A 103 12.18 -15.11 9.95
C PHE A 103 11.43 -16.20 9.18
N THR A 104 10.98 -17.27 9.85
CA THR A 104 10.26 -18.36 9.18
C THR A 104 8.92 -17.86 8.63
N THR A 105 8.18 -17.06 9.40
CA THR A 105 6.91 -16.48 8.94
C THR A 105 7.13 -15.56 7.74
N LEU A 106 8.16 -14.71 7.77
CA LEU A 106 8.51 -13.81 6.66
C LEU A 106 8.82 -14.59 5.39
N VAL A 107 9.69 -15.60 5.46
CA VAL A 107 10.10 -16.39 4.29
C VAL A 107 8.91 -17.15 3.72
N ILE A 108 8.17 -17.87 4.57
CA ILE A 108 7.02 -18.67 4.12
C ILE A 108 5.95 -17.78 3.51
N ALA A 109 5.57 -16.69 4.20
CA ALA A 109 4.55 -15.78 3.71
C ALA A 109 4.99 -15.03 2.45
N GLY A 110 6.25 -14.60 2.36
CA GLY A 110 6.78 -13.87 1.20
C GLY A 110 6.83 -14.74 -0.05
N VAL A 111 7.36 -15.96 0.07
CA VAL A 111 7.38 -16.95 -1.01
C VAL A 111 5.95 -17.32 -1.41
N PHE A 112 5.07 -17.58 -0.43
CA PHE A 112 3.68 -17.92 -0.73
C PHE A 112 2.94 -16.76 -1.40
N ALA A 113 3.06 -15.53 -0.90
CA ALA A 113 2.35 -14.37 -1.42
C ALA A 113 2.77 -14.01 -2.85
N THR A 114 4.08 -14.08 -3.14
CA THR A 114 4.63 -13.83 -4.48
C THR A 114 4.35 -15.01 -5.41
N GLY A 115 4.70 -16.23 -4.96
CA GLY A 115 4.58 -17.44 -5.75
C GLY A 115 3.13 -17.76 -6.12
N SER A 116 2.19 -17.66 -5.18
CA SER A 116 0.76 -17.87 -5.47
C SER A 116 0.24 -16.88 -6.50
N ALA A 117 0.65 -15.60 -6.44
CA ALA A 117 0.20 -14.58 -7.38
C ALA A 117 0.72 -14.84 -8.79
N VAL A 118 2.00 -15.16 -8.91
CA VAL A 118 2.64 -15.48 -10.21
C VAL A 118 2.06 -16.78 -10.79
N VAL A 119 1.93 -17.82 -9.97
CA VAL A 119 1.36 -19.10 -10.41
C VAL A 119 -0.09 -18.93 -10.86
N LEU A 120 -0.93 -18.25 -10.06
CA LEU A 120 -2.31 -18.00 -10.43
C LEU A 120 -2.39 -17.18 -11.71
N GLY A 121 -1.65 -16.07 -11.80
CA GLY A 121 -1.59 -15.24 -13.01
C GLY A 121 -1.21 -16.06 -14.24
N TRP A 122 -0.19 -16.92 -14.13
CA TRP A 122 0.27 -17.77 -15.22
C TRP A 122 -0.81 -18.80 -15.62
N THR A 123 -1.49 -19.43 -14.65
CA THR A 123 -2.60 -20.36 -14.94
C THR A 123 -3.80 -19.70 -15.62
N PHE A 124 -4.02 -18.40 -15.39
CA PHE A 124 -5.04 -17.62 -16.08
C PHE A 124 -4.56 -17.05 -17.43
N GLY A 125 -3.33 -17.35 -17.85
CA GLY A 125 -2.78 -16.91 -19.13
C GLY A 125 -2.27 -15.47 -19.13
N ALA A 126 -1.91 -14.91 -17.97
CA ALA A 126 -1.34 -13.56 -17.90
C ALA A 126 0.04 -13.49 -18.58
N GLU A 127 0.26 -12.42 -19.34
CA GLU A 127 1.53 -12.15 -19.99
C GLU A 127 2.65 -11.91 -18.98
N HIS A 128 3.90 -12.16 -19.38
CA HIS A 128 5.09 -12.01 -18.53
C HIS A 128 5.18 -10.63 -17.85
N MET A 129 4.88 -9.57 -18.59
CA MET A 129 4.85 -8.20 -18.06
C MET A 129 3.86 -8.06 -16.90
N ILE A 130 2.68 -8.67 -16.99
CA ILE A 130 1.66 -8.65 -15.92
C ILE A 130 2.15 -9.49 -14.72
N LEU A 131 2.75 -10.66 -14.97
CA LEU A 131 3.31 -11.49 -13.91
C LEU A 131 4.38 -10.74 -13.10
N MET A 132 5.30 -10.07 -13.79
CA MET A 132 6.35 -9.24 -13.18
C MET A 132 5.77 -8.04 -12.43
N THR A 133 4.68 -7.46 -12.94
CA THR A 133 3.95 -6.39 -12.26
C THR A 133 3.26 -6.87 -10.97
N MET A 134 2.74 -8.10 -10.96
CA MET A 134 2.03 -8.68 -9.82
C MET A 134 2.96 -9.24 -8.75
N ALA A 135 4.17 -9.65 -9.12
CA ALA A 135 5.11 -10.31 -8.20
C ALA A 135 5.35 -9.51 -6.90
N PRO A 136 5.60 -8.18 -6.92
CA PRO A 136 5.80 -7.41 -5.70
C PRO A 136 4.50 -6.88 -5.07
N LYS A 137 3.31 -7.41 -5.39
CA LYS A 137 2.01 -6.86 -4.91
C LYS A 137 1.84 -6.80 -3.38
N SER A 138 2.66 -7.53 -2.63
CA SER A 138 2.53 -7.71 -1.18
C SER A 138 3.48 -6.81 -0.36
N VAL A 139 4.13 -5.83 -1.01
CA VAL A 139 4.85 -4.74 -0.31
C VAL A 139 4.13 -3.41 -0.51
N THR A 140 4.67 -2.34 0.09
CA THR A 140 4.10 -0.99 -0.05
C THR A 140 4.29 -0.46 -1.47
N SER A 141 3.37 0.41 -1.91
CA SER A 141 3.33 0.90 -3.29
C SER A 141 4.67 1.47 -3.79
N PRO A 142 5.42 2.29 -3.02
CA PRO A 142 6.71 2.82 -3.49
C PRO A 142 7.71 1.71 -3.82
N ILE A 143 7.81 0.69 -2.96
CA ILE A 143 8.72 -0.43 -3.16
C ILE A 143 8.24 -1.28 -4.33
N ALA A 144 6.94 -1.60 -4.38
CA ALA A 144 6.39 -2.45 -5.43
C ALA A 144 6.53 -1.83 -6.82
N MET A 145 6.29 -0.53 -6.94
CA MET A 145 6.42 0.20 -8.20
C MET A 145 7.86 0.16 -8.72
N LEU A 146 8.82 0.44 -7.84
CA LEU A 146 10.26 0.41 -8.18
C LEU A 146 10.71 -1.01 -8.57
N VAL A 147 10.34 -2.01 -7.78
CA VAL A 147 10.72 -3.41 -8.04
C VAL A 147 10.09 -3.91 -9.33
N ALA A 148 8.79 -3.64 -9.56
CA ALA A 148 8.10 -4.03 -10.78
C ALA A 148 8.78 -3.46 -12.02
N GLU A 149 9.13 -2.16 -12.01
CA GLU A 149 9.81 -1.52 -13.14
C GLU A 149 11.21 -2.15 -13.39
N GLN A 150 11.95 -2.48 -12.33
CA GLN A 150 13.26 -3.14 -12.44
C GLN A 150 13.18 -4.55 -13.05
N ILE A 151 12.09 -5.28 -12.80
CA ILE A 151 11.91 -6.66 -13.28
C ILE A 151 11.05 -6.74 -14.57
N GLY A 152 10.81 -5.61 -15.26
CA GLY A 152 10.10 -5.58 -16.55
C GLY A 152 8.58 -5.53 -16.47
N GLY A 153 8.03 -5.17 -15.31
CA GLY A 153 6.61 -4.87 -15.08
C GLY A 153 6.26 -3.38 -15.22
N VAL A 154 5.02 -3.03 -14.91
CA VAL A 154 4.45 -1.67 -15.05
C VAL A 154 4.15 -1.07 -13.68
N ALA A 155 4.88 -0.03 -13.28
CA ALA A 155 4.73 0.62 -11.97
C ALA A 155 3.28 1.02 -11.64
N ALA A 156 2.57 1.64 -12.59
CA ALA A 156 1.18 2.08 -12.38
C ALA A 156 0.25 0.92 -12.01
N MET A 157 0.41 -0.23 -12.66
CA MET A 157 -0.38 -1.43 -12.39
C MET A 157 0.05 -2.11 -11.08
N ALA A 158 1.34 -2.09 -10.74
CA ALA A 158 1.83 -2.60 -9.46
C ALA A 158 1.18 -1.84 -8.29
N ALA A 159 1.06 -0.51 -8.39
CA ALA A 159 0.36 0.30 -7.39
C ALA A 159 -1.10 -0.13 -7.20
N VAL A 160 -1.80 -0.45 -8.30
CA VAL A 160 -3.18 -0.95 -8.27
C VAL A 160 -3.26 -2.33 -7.59
N PHE A 161 -2.37 -3.27 -7.93
CA PHE A 161 -2.37 -4.59 -7.30
C PHE A 161 -2.05 -4.54 -5.80
N VAL A 162 -1.10 -3.68 -5.41
CA VAL A 162 -0.79 -3.41 -4.00
C VAL A 162 -2.01 -2.87 -3.28
N LEU A 163 -2.69 -1.88 -3.87
CA LEU A 163 -3.89 -1.28 -3.29
C LEU A 163 -4.98 -2.34 -3.08
N ILE A 164 -5.32 -3.11 -4.11
CA ILE A 164 -6.35 -4.16 -4.03
C ILE A 164 -6.00 -5.17 -2.95
N THR A 165 -4.75 -5.67 -2.94
CA THR A 165 -4.28 -6.64 -1.94
C THR A 165 -4.36 -6.07 -0.52
N GLY A 166 -3.92 -4.82 -0.34
CA GLY A 166 -3.94 -4.14 0.95
C GLY A 166 -5.34 -3.90 1.49
N VAL A 167 -6.23 -3.39 0.64
CA VAL A 167 -7.64 -3.15 0.94
C VAL A 167 -8.34 -4.44 1.35
N LEU A 168 -8.25 -5.48 0.51
CA LEU A 168 -8.90 -6.75 0.78
C LEU A 168 -8.35 -7.41 2.04
N GLY A 169 -7.03 -7.38 2.23
CA GLY A 169 -6.39 -7.92 3.43
C GLY A 169 -6.74 -7.15 4.70
N ALA A 170 -6.91 -5.83 4.64
CA ALA A 170 -7.33 -5.02 5.77
C ALA A 170 -8.82 -5.24 6.14
N ILE A 171 -9.67 -5.43 5.14
CA ILE A 171 -11.12 -5.70 5.33
C ILE A 171 -11.36 -7.13 5.83
N LEU A 172 -10.74 -8.12 5.19
CA LEU A 172 -11.02 -9.54 5.43
C LEU A 172 -10.11 -10.15 6.50
N GLY A 173 -8.86 -9.68 6.60
CA GLY A 173 -7.81 -10.24 7.44
C GLY A 173 -8.19 -10.39 8.91
N PRO A 174 -8.64 -9.33 9.61
CA PRO A 174 -9.02 -9.42 11.02
C PRO A 174 -10.10 -10.48 11.28
N SER A 175 -11.10 -10.56 10.40
CA SER A 175 -12.20 -11.52 10.48
C SER A 175 -11.74 -12.95 10.25
N ILE A 176 -10.87 -13.17 9.25
CA ILE A 176 -10.28 -14.48 8.96
C ILE A 176 -9.43 -14.95 10.14
N LEU A 177 -8.54 -14.10 10.67
CA LEU A 177 -7.68 -14.42 11.80
C LEU A 177 -8.49 -14.80 13.04
N THR A 178 -9.56 -14.05 13.34
CA THR A 178 -10.45 -14.36 14.47
C THR A 178 -11.18 -15.69 14.29
N ARG A 179 -11.66 -16.00 13.07
CA ARG A 179 -12.30 -17.30 12.78
C ARG A 179 -11.35 -18.48 12.86
N LEU A 180 -10.07 -18.26 12.54
CA LEU A 180 -9.01 -19.27 12.66
C LEU A 180 -8.46 -19.39 14.10
N GLY A 181 -8.99 -18.62 15.06
CA GLY A 181 -8.57 -18.67 16.47
C GLY A 181 -7.19 -18.04 16.73
N VAL A 182 -6.73 -17.13 15.85
CA VAL A 182 -5.45 -16.44 16.02
C VAL A 182 -5.64 -15.23 16.93
N HIS A 183 -5.23 -15.39 18.19
CA HIS A 183 -5.38 -14.37 19.24
C HIS A 183 -4.07 -13.68 19.65
N SER A 184 -2.91 -14.24 19.32
CA SER A 184 -1.61 -13.63 19.64
C SER A 184 -1.44 -12.30 18.89
N PRO A 185 -1.16 -11.18 19.59
CA PRO A 185 -0.90 -9.89 18.95
C PRO A 185 0.24 -9.96 17.94
N GLU A 186 1.28 -10.74 18.22
CA GLU A 186 2.44 -10.91 17.34
C GLU A 186 2.04 -11.61 16.04
N ALA A 187 1.30 -12.72 16.15
CA ALA A 187 0.85 -13.48 14.99
C ALA A 187 -0.12 -12.67 14.12
N ARG A 188 -1.07 -11.95 14.74
CA ARG A 188 -2.02 -11.08 14.04
C ARG A 188 -1.31 -9.91 13.35
N GLY A 189 -0.39 -9.26 14.06
CA GLY A 189 0.41 -8.17 13.53
C GLY A 189 1.25 -8.62 12.34
N MET A 190 2.01 -9.71 12.50
CA MET A 190 2.79 -10.29 11.42
C MET A 190 1.92 -10.63 10.20
N ALA A 191 0.78 -11.31 10.40
CA ALA A 191 -0.10 -11.69 9.29
C ALA A 191 -0.65 -10.46 8.54
N LEU A 192 -1.16 -9.45 9.25
CA LEU A 192 -1.70 -8.24 8.64
C LEU A 192 -0.61 -7.40 7.95
N GLY A 193 0.56 -7.26 8.55
CA GLY A 193 1.68 -6.51 7.97
C GLY A 193 2.29 -7.17 6.72
N LEU A 194 2.42 -8.50 6.72
CA LEU A 194 2.95 -9.26 5.57
C LEU A 194 1.95 -9.36 4.41
N ALA A 195 0.66 -9.51 4.70
CA ALA A 195 -0.36 -9.71 3.68
C ALA A 195 -0.94 -8.40 3.13
N ALA A 196 -1.10 -7.39 4.00
CA ALA A 196 -1.85 -6.17 3.71
C ALA A 196 -1.06 -4.87 3.98
N HIS A 197 0.25 -4.98 4.26
CA HIS A 197 1.22 -3.88 4.28
C HIS A 197 0.78 -2.68 5.13
N ALA A 198 0.83 -1.45 4.60
CA ALA A 198 0.55 -0.23 5.35
C ALA A 198 -0.93 -0.14 5.75
N VAL A 199 -1.82 -0.59 4.86
CA VAL A 199 -3.26 -0.60 5.10
C VAL A 199 -3.61 -1.58 6.21
N GLY A 200 -3.09 -2.81 6.15
CA GLY A 200 -3.22 -3.82 7.20
C GLY A 200 -2.64 -3.35 8.53
N THR A 201 -1.47 -2.70 8.50
CA THR A 201 -0.84 -2.10 9.69
C THR A 201 -1.74 -1.06 10.35
N SER A 202 -2.43 -0.21 9.57
CA SER A 202 -3.38 0.77 10.11
C SER A 202 -4.59 0.14 10.81
N VAL A 203 -5.01 -1.06 10.37
CA VAL A 203 -6.07 -1.83 11.03
C VAL A 203 -5.52 -2.55 12.25
N ALA A 204 -4.32 -3.10 12.18
CA ALA A 204 -3.63 -3.73 13.31
C ALA A 204 -3.43 -2.77 14.49
N LEU A 205 -3.07 -1.51 14.20
CA LEU A 205 -2.95 -0.44 15.20
C LEU A 205 -4.27 -0.14 15.93
N GLN A 206 -5.42 -0.40 15.29
CA GLN A 206 -6.73 -0.26 15.92
C GLN A 206 -7.07 -1.44 16.82
N GLU A 207 -6.47 -2.62 16.60
CA GLU A 207 -6.66 -3.79 17.47
C GLU A 207 -5.86 -3.66 18.77
N SER A 208 -4.58 -3.34 18.67
CA SER A 208 -3.75 -2.99 19.82
C SER A 208 -2.44 -2.34 19.36
N GLU A 209 -1.78 -1.62 20.28
CA GLU A 209 -0.46 -1.03 20.02
C GLU A 209 0.58 -2.12 19.71
N GLU A 210 0.53 -3.27 20.39
CA GLU A 210 1.44 -4.40 20.14
C GLU A 210 1.19 -5.03 18.76
N THR A 211 -0.06 -5.29 18.39
CA THR A 211 -0.42 -5.82 17.07
C THR A 211 0.06 -4.87 15.96
N GLY A 212 -0.15 -3.57 16.14
CA GLY A 212 0.31 -2.54 15.21
C GLY A 212 1.83 -2.47 15.09
N ALA A 213 2.57 -2.59 16.20
CA ALA A 213 4.03 -2.62 16.18
C ALA A 213 4.58 -3.82 15.39
N PHE A 214 4.00 -5.01 15.59
CA PHE A 214 4.37 -6.20 14.81
C PHE A 214 3.99 -6.07 13.34
N ALA A 215 2.85 -5.47 13.01
CA ALA A 215 2.46 -5.23 11.63
C ALA A 215 3.41 -4.26 10.92
N ALA A 216 3.80 -3.17 11.59
CA ALA A 216 4.77 -2.22 11.04
C ALA A 216 6.14 -2.88 10.81
N LEU A 217 6.62 -3.68 11.77
CA LEU A 217 7.84 -4.48 11.62
C LEU A 217 7.74 -5.44 10.44
N ALA A 218 6.63 -6.17 10.31
CA ALA A 218 6.45 -7.18 9.29
C ALA A 218 6.37 -6.57 7.89
N MET A 219 5.65 -5.46 7.75
CA MET A 219 5.60 -4.67 6.52
C MET A 219 7.01 -4.19 6.11
N SER A 220 7.79 -3.65 7.05
CA SER A 220 9.16 -3.20 6.76
C SER A 220 10.07 -4.36 6.33
N LEU A 221 10.01 -5.50 7.03
CA LEU A 221 10.79 -6.69 6.69
C LEU A 221 10.42 -7.25 5.31
N MET A 222 9.12 -7.36 5.00
CA MET A 222 8.65 -7.82 3.68
C MET A 222 9.10 -6.86 2.58
N GLY A 223 9.03 -5.55 2.84
CA GLY A 223 9.52 -4.51 1.94
C GLY A 223 10.98 -4.72 1.57
N VAL A 224 11.85 -4.84 2.58
CA VAL A 224 13.29 -5.07 2.39
C VAL A 224 13.56 -6.42 1.69
N ALA A 225 12.92 -7.50 2.17
CA ALA A 225 13.12 -8.83 1.62
C ALA A 225 12.72 -8.88 0.14
N THR A 226 11.56 -8.32 -0.24
CA THR A 226 11.10 -8.32 -1.63
C THR A 226 11.97 -7.41 -2.49
N ALA A 227 12.36 -6.23 -2.01
CA ALA A 227 13.21 -5.30 -2.77
C ALA A 227 14.58 -5.89 -3.13
N VAL A 228 15.13 -6.75 -2.27
CA VAL A 228 16.44 -7.39 -2.50
C VAL A 228 16.30 -8.72 -3.22
N LEU A 229 15.43 -9.60 -2.72
CA LEU A 229 15.37 -10.99 -3.18
C LEU A 229 14.64 -11.14 -4.50
N LEU A 230 13.56 -10.36 -4.74
CA LEU A 230 12.73 -10.57 -5.92
C LEU A 230 13.47 -10.25 -7.23
N PRO A 231 14.15 -9.08 -7.38
CA PRO A 231 14.96 -8.82 -8.57
C PRO A 231 16.07 -9.85 -8.78
N LEU A 232 16.71 -10.29 -7.69
CA LEU A 232 17.80 -11.27 -7.73
C LEU A 232 17.32 -12.65 -8.20
N VAL A 233 16.16 -13.09 -7.72
CA VAL A 233 15.54 -14.35 -8.17
C VAL A 233 15.17 -14.24 -9.65
N VAL A 234 14.53 -13.14 -10.08
CA VAL A 234 14.15 -12.96 -11.48
C VAL A 234 15.38 -12.97 -12.39
N SER A 235 16.45 -12.27 -12.02
CA SER A 235 17.68 -12.21 -12.81
C SER A 235 18.42 -13.54 -12.94
N MET A 236 18.13 -14.52 -12.07
CA MET A 236 18.70 -15.88 -12.16
C MET A 236 17.84 -16.83 -13.00
N THR A 237 16.57 -16.48 -13.24
CA THR A 237 15.60 -17.30 -13.98
C THR A 237 15.43 -16.89 -15.45
N VAL A 238 15.92 -15.69 -15.81
CA VAL A 238 15.93 -15.13 -17.17
C VAL A 238 17.35 -15.21 -17.73
#